data_AF-A0A9E0Q1B3-F1
#
_entry.id   AF-A0A9E0Q1B3-F1
#
_cell.length_a   1.000
_cell.length_b   1.000
_cell.length_c   1.000
_cell.angle_alpha   90.00
_cell.angle_beta   90.00
_cell.angle_gamma   90.00
#
_symmetry.space_group_name_H-M   'P 1'
#
loop_
_entity.id
_entity.type
_entity.pdbx_description
1 polymer ?
#
loop_
_entity_poly.entity_id
_entity_poly.type
_entity_poly.pdbx_seq_one_letter_code
_entity_poly.pdbx_strand_id
1 'polypeptide(L)' 'MRSSEIRQSFVDYFSARGHRPVASSPLVPHGDATLLFTNAGMVQFKDYFTGAATPEYPRAV' A
#
# COMPACT_ATOMS: atom_id res chain seq x y z
N MET A 1 -10.29 22.37 3.28
CA MET A 1 -9.53 21.16 3.67
C MET A 1 -8.19 21.19 2.93
N ARG A 2 -7.08 21.09 3.64
CA ARG A 2 -5.72 21.01 3.06
C ARG A 2 -5.49 19.61 2.49
N SER A 3 -4.64 19.47 1.48
CA SER A 3 -4.33 18.15 0.89
C SER A 3 -3.81 17.14 1.92
N SER A 4 -3.11 17.62 2.95
CA SER A 4 -2.67 16.79 4.09
C SER A 4 -3.84 16.24 4.90
N GLU A 5 -4.89 17.03 5.11
CA GLU A 5 -6.10 16.64 5.86
C GLU A 5 -6.92 15.63 5.06
N ILE A 6 -7.02 15.79 3.73
CA ILE A 6 -7.70 14.85 2.84
C ILE A 6 -7.01 13.49 2.85
N ARG A 7 -5.68 13.47 2.77
CA ARG A 7 -4.90 12.23 2.85
C ARG A 7 -5.10 11.53 4.19
N GLN A 8 -5.07 12.28 5.29
CA GLN A 8 -5.26 11.71 6.62
C GLN A 8 -6.68 11.15 6.77
N SER A 9 -7.70 11.86 6.31
CA SER A 9 -9.09 11.40 6.44
C SER A 9 -9.36 10.11 5.65
N PHE A 10 -8.70 9.91 4.50
CA PHE A 10 -8.75 8.65 3.76
C PHE A 10 -8.16 7.49 4.56
N VAL A 11 -6.95 7.66 5.10
CA VAL A 11 -6.27 6.63 5.90
C VAL A 11 -7.08 6.30 7.15
N ASP A 12 -7.59 7.33 7.86
CA ASP A 12 -8.39 7.18 9.07
C ASP A 12 -9.71 6.43 8.80
N TYR A 13 -10.38 6.75 7.69
CA TYR A 13 -11.64 6.12 7.30
C TYR A 13 -11.51 4.60 7.14
N PHE A 14 -10.44 4.13 6.49
CA PHE A 14 -10.18 2.71 6.27
C PHE A 14 -9.58 2.03 7.50
N SER A 15 -8.74 2.74 8.25
CA SER A 15 -8.20 2.26 9.52
C SER A 15 -9.31 1.94 10.52
N ALA A 16 -10.32 2.82 10.63
CA ALA A 16 -11.52 2.59 11.44
C ALA A 16 -12.35 1.38 10.99
N ARG A 17 -12.12 0.85 9.79
CA ARG A 17 -12.79 -0.34 9.21
C ARG A 17 -11.87 -1.57 9.18
N GLY A 18 -10.79 -1.54 9.96
CA GLY A 18 -9.87 -2.67 10.12
C GLY A 18 -8.87 -2.87 8.98
N HIS A 19 -8.61 -1.85 8.17
CA HIS A 19 -7.47 -1.88 7.23
C HIS A 19 -6.20 -1.45 7.97
N ARG A 20 -5.10 -2.17 7.77
CA ARG A 20 -3.81 -1.79 8.35
C ARG A 20 -3.25 -0.58 7.60
N PRO A 21 -2.94 0.55 8.26
CA PRO A 21 -2.18 1.62 7.62
C PRO A 21 -0.75 1.15 7.32
N VAL A 22 -0.36 1.21 6.05
CA VAL A 22 0.96 0.81 5.57
C VAL A 22 1.66 2.03 4.97
N ALA A 23 2.93 2.23 5.32
CA ALA A 23 3.70 3.33 4.75
C ALA A 23 3.84 3.16 3.22
N SER A 24 3.93 4.28 2.50
CA SER A 24 4.26 4.23 1.07
C SER A 24 5.59 3.53 0.89
N SER A 25 5.64 2.58 -0.05
CA SER A 25 6.90 1.97 -0.45
C SER A 25 7.84 3.00 -1.10
N PRO A 26 9.16 2.71 -1.15
CA PRO A 26 10.10 3.51 -1.90
C PRO A 26 9.71 3.67 -3.38
N LEU A 27 10.25 4.71 -4.02
CA LEU A 27 10.01 4.98 -5.44
C LEU A 27 10.63 3.89 -6.34
N VAL A 28 11.77 3.33 -5.96
CA VAL A 28 12.40 2.21 -6.67
C VAL A 28 11.95 0.92 -6.01
N PRO A 29 11.26 0.01 -6.73
CA PRO A 29 10.75 -1.22 -6.15
C PRO A 29 11.89 -2.17 -5.81
N HIS A 30 11.84 -2.77 -4.62
CA HIS A 30 12.76 -3.83 -4.25
C HIS A 30 12.20 -5.18 -4.72
N GLY A 31 13.05 -6.02 -5.33
CA GLY A 31 12.67 -7.38 -5.73
C GLY A 31 12.06 -7.53 -7.12
N ASP A 32 11.89 -6.45 -7.89
CA ASP A 32 11.41 -6.50 -9.28
C ASP A 32 12.34 -5.72 -10.22
N ALA A 33 13.21 -6.44 -10.94
CA ALA A 33 14.15 -5.85 -11.89
C ALA A 33 13.48 -5.39 -13.20
N THR A 34 12.21 -5.72 -13.42
CA THR A 34 11.46 -5.35 -14.63
C THR A 34 10.69 -4.05 -14.46
N LEU A 35 10.44 -3.64 -13.22
CA LEU A 35 9.73 -2.41 -12.88
C LEU A 35 10.72 -1.30 -12.46
N LEU A 36 10.77 -0.22 -13.23
CA LEU A 36 11.72 0.86 -12.97
C LEU A 36 11.31 1.73 -11.76
N PHE A 37 10.02 2.06 -11.64
CA PHE A 37 9.48 2.87 -10.54
C PHE A 37 8.13 2.35 -10.06
N THR A 38 7.85 2.54 -8.77
CA THR A 38 6.53 2.33 -8.17
C THR A 38 5.52 3.27 -8.81
N ASN A 39 4.70 2.74 -9.71
CA ASN A 39 3.68 3.49 -10.44
C ASN A 39 2.30 3.45 -9.77
N ALA A 40 2.08 2.54 -8.83
CA ALA A 40 0.81 2.36 -8.12
C ALA A 40 1.03 1.81 -6.70
N GLY A 41 0.09 2.10 -5.80
CA GLY A 41 0.16 1.64 -4.40
C GLY A 41 0.08 0.12 -4.23
N MET A 42 -0.45 -0.61 -5.24
CA MET A 42 -0.56 -2.07 -5.20
C MET A 42 0.76 -2.82 -5.40
N VAL A 43 1.80 -2.14 -5.91
CA VAL A 43 3.09 -2.77 -6.27
C VAL A 43 3.73 -3.49 -5.08
N GLN A 44 3.72 -2.86 -3.91
CA GLN A 44 4.27 -3.46 -2.68
C GLN A 44 3.47 -4.66 -2.15
N PHE A 45 2.28 -4.91 -2.70
CA PHE A 45 1.40 -6.03 -2.33
C PHE A 45 1.28 -7.08 -3.44
N LYS A 46 2.07 -6.95 -4.52
CA LYS A 46 2.00 -7.82 -5.71
C LYS A 46 2.03 -9.30 -5.34
N ASP A 47 2.96 -9.71 -4.48
CA ASP A 47 3.16 -11.12 -4.11
C ASP A 47 2.00 -11.69 -3.27
N TYR A 48 1.29 -10.83 -2.53
CA TYR A 48 0.06 -11.24 -1.83
C TYR A 48 -1.09 -11.47 -2.82
N PHE A 49 -1.22 -10.61 -3.83
CA PHE A 49 -2.27 -10.76 -4.84
C PHE A 49 -2.03 -11.94 -5.79
N THR A 50 -0.78 -12.29 -6.07
CA THR A 50 -0.43 -13.45 -6.90
C THR A 50 -0.38 -14.76 -6.12
N GLY A 51 -0.47 -14.71 -4.79
CA GLY A 51 -0.36 -15.87 -3.91
C GLY A 51 1.06 -16.39 -3.71
N ALA A 52 2.08 -15.63 -4.14
CA ALA A 52 3.49 -15.94 -3.91
C ALA A 52 3.90 -15.75 -2.44
N ALA A 53 3.17 -14.92 -1.69
CA ALA A 53 3.34 -14.74 -0.25
C ALA A 53 1.99 -14.67 0.47
N THR A 54 1.95 -15.06 1.75
CA THR A 54 0.75 -14.90 2.59
C THR A 54 0.76 -13.52 3.25
N PRO A 55 -0.31 -12.71 3.10
CA PRO A 55 -0.37 -11.40 3.73
C PRO A 55 -0.47 -11.51 5.25
N GLU A 56 0.29 -10.68 5.98
CA GLU A 56 0.22 -10.58 7.45
C GLU A 56 -1.13 -10.05 7.96
N TYR A 57 -1.83 -9.29 7.12
CA TYR A 57 -3.15 -8.72 7.40
C TYR A 57 -4.04 -8.83 6.16
N PRO A 58 -5.34 -9.14 6.34
CA PRO A 58 -6.25 -9.35 5.21
C PRO A 58 -6.63 -8.04 4.48
N ARG A 59 -6.33 -6.87 5.06
CA ARG A 59 -6.73 -5.55 4.56
C ARG A 59 -5.69 -4.48 4.86
N ALA A 60 -5.40 -3.60 3.90
CA ALA A 60 -4.37 -2.56 3.98
C ALA A 60 -4.89 -1.21 3.45
N VAL A 61 -4.35 -0.09 3.94
CA VAL A 61 -4.57 1.28 3.43
C VAL A 61 -3.29 2.10 3.47
#